data_AF-A0A0Z8L0B0-F1
#
_entry.id   AF-A0A0Z8L0B0-F1
#
_cell.length_a   1.000
_cell.length_b   1.000
_cell.length_c   1.000
_cell.angle_alpha   90.00
_cell.angle_beta   90.00
_cell.angle_gamma   90.00
#
_symmetry.space_group_name_H-M   'P 1'
#
loop_
_entity.id
_entity.type
_entity.pdbx_description
1 polymer ?
#
loop_
_entity_poly.entity_id
_entity_poly.type
_entity_poly.pdbx_seq_one_letter_code
_entity_poly.pdbx_strand_id
1 'polypeptide(L)'
;MNRLKILRKEKGETQDQVAEVAGVSKRSYIYWENGERQIKPDKAQALADHFGVSVGYLLGYSEYEKTTDIKNLVYDTPYGGAAGIVYDEIAKKIGEKRMKRFLENTLSNEFIQFSMFDNDNNLMHTKEAEMILLFELLDNSDKQLVFDLIKSLSDKIVGEDFKGYSLDKWSEVEDKKNHH
;
A
#
# COMPACT_ATOMS: atom_id res chain seq x y z
N MET A 1 -11.17 -12.62 -5.80
CA MET A 1 -11.60 -13.90 -5.18
C MET A 1 -11.35 -13.77 -3.69
N ASN A 2 -12.34 -14.07 -2.83
CA ASN A 2 -12.18 -14.01 -1.36
C ASN A 2 -11.86 -15.40 -0.78
N ARG A 3 -11.52 -15.47 0.52
CA ARG A 3 -11.13 -16.72 1.20
C ARG A 3 -12.22 -17.32 2.09
N LEU A 4 -13.44 -16.78 2.10
CA LEU A 4 -14.52 -17.23 3.00
C LEU A 4 -14.80 -18.73 2.92
N LYS A 5 -14.92 -19.26 1.70
CA LYS A 5 -15.21 -20.69 1.47
C LYS A 5 -14.08 -21.60 1.94
N ILE A 6 -12.85 -21.13 1.85
CA ILE A 6 -11.65 -21.87 2.26
C ILE A 6 -11.60 -21.88 3.79
N LEU A 7 -11.61 -20.70 4.41
CA LEU A 7 -11.57 -20.50 5.87
C LEU A 7 -12.69 -21.28 6.59
N ARG A 8 -13.91 -21.20 6.07
CA ARG A 8 -15.04 -21.95 6.62
C ARG A 8 -14.81 -23.46 6.59
N LYS A 9 -14.30 -23.98 5.47
CA LYS A 9 -14.05 -25.42 5.29
C LYS A 9 -12.91 -25.91 6.19
N GLU A 10 -11.85 -25.11 6.34
CA GLU A 10 -10.73 -25.41 7.24
C GLU A 10 -11.18 -25.50 8.70
N LYS A 11 -12.11 -24.62 9.11
CA LYS A 11 -12.72 -24.64 10.43
C LYS A 11 -13.82 -25.70 10.60
N GLY A 12 -14.19 -26.41 9.53
CA GLY A 12 -15.23 -27.45 9.55
C GLY A 12 -16.66 -26.92 9.69
N GLU A 13 -16.89 -25.63 9.40
CA GLU A 13 -18.17 -24.97 9.66
C GLU A 13 -19.12 -25.03 8.44
N THR A 14 -20.41 -25.02 8.73
CA THR A 14 -21.48 -24.89 7.72
C THR A 14 -21.70 -23.43 7.33
N GLN A 15 -22.31 -23.20 6.17
CA GLN A 15 -22.65 -21.85 5.72
C GLN A 15 -23.64 -21.15 6.67
N ASP A 16 -24.48 -21.91 7.38
CA ASP A 16 -25.43 -21.38 8.36
C ASP A 16 -24.70 -20.85 9.60
N GLN A 17 -23.75 -21.63 10.15
CA GLN A 17 -22.97 -21.23 11.33
C GLN A 17 -22.19 -19.94 11.10
N VAL A 18 -21.53 -19.80 9.94
CA VAL A 18 -20.78 -18.57 9.62
C VAL A 18 -21.70 -17.39 9.33
N ALA A 19 -22.87 -17.64 8.74
CA ALA A 19 -23.86 -16.58 8.54
C ALA A 19 -24.39 -16.02 9.86
N GLU A 20 -24.57 -16.87 10.87
CA GLU A 20 -24.97 -16.48 12.23
C GLU A 20 -23.92 -15.58 12.90
N VAL A 21 -22.62 -15.91 12.77
CA VAL A 21 -21.51 -15.06 13.25
C VAL A 21 -21.58 -13.65 12.66
N ALA A 22 -21.88 -13.54 11.36
CA ALA A 22 -22.05 -12.24 10.71
C ALA A 22 -23.43 -11.60 10.94
N GLY A 23 -24.37 -12.29 11.60
CA GLY A 23 -25.74 -11.81 11.78
C GLY A 23 -26.47 -11.56 10.45
N VAL A 24 -26.28 -12.46 9.47
CA VAL A 24 -26.92 -12.40 8.15
C VAL A 24 -27.59 -13.71 7.79
N SER A 25 -28.38 -13.72 6.71
CA SER A 25 -28.96 -14.96 6.20
C SER A 25 -27.91 -15.86 5.54
N LYS A 26 -28.10 -17.18 5.59
CA LYS A 26 -27.30 -18.17 4.83
C LYS A 26 -27.13 -17.78 3.36
N ARG A 27 -28.23 -17.33 2.73
CA ARG A 27 -28.25 -16.92 1.33
C ARG A 27 -27.32 -15.73 1.08
N SER A 28 -27.31 -14.75 1.98
CA SER A 28 -26.38 -13.62 1.92
C SER A 28 -24.93 -14.08 2.00
N TYR A 29 -24.62 -15.01 2.90
CA TYR A 29 -23.28 -15.57 3.04
C TYR A 29 -22.85 -16.39 1.81
N ILE A 30 -23.75 -17.18 1.20
CA ILE A 30 -23.49 -17.90 -0.06
C ILE A 30 -23.11 -16.91 -1.18
N TYR A 31 -23.84 -15.81 -1.31
CA TYR A 31 -23.51 -14.77 -2.29
C TYR A 31 -22.13 -14.15 -2.05
N TRP A 32 -21.70 -14.06 -0.79
CA TRP A 32 -20.35 -13.61 -0.46
C TRP A 32 -19.29 -14.66 -0.84
N GLU A 33 -19.47 -15.94 -0.50
CA GLU A 33 -18.53 -17.01 -0.89
C GLU A 33 -18.33 -17.09 -2.42
N ASN A 34 -19.39 -16.84 -3.19
CA ASN A 34 -19.34 -16.84 -4.65
C ASN A 34 -18.85 -15.51 -5.25
N GLY A 35 -18.67 -14.47 -4.44
CA GLY A 35 -18.27 -13.13 -4.90
C GLY A 35 -19.37 -12.37 -5.65
N GLU A 36 -20.62 -12.82 -5.57
CA GLU A 36 -21.78 -12.21 -6.22
C GLU A 36 -22.23 -10.92 -5.52
N ARG A 37 -21.87 -10.75 -4.25
CA ARG A 37 -22.16 -9.53 -3.46
C ARG A 37 -20.95 -9.10 -2.66
N GLN A 38 -20.83 -7.78 -2.47
CA GLN A 38 -19.85 -7.22 -1.56
C GLN A 38 -20.25 -7.42 -0.09
N ILE A 39 -19.23 -7.60 0.75
CA ILE A 39 -19.34 -7.71 2.20
C ILE A 39 -19.18 -6.30 2.77
N LYS A 40 -20.06 -5.91 3.69
CA LYS A 40 -19.92 -4.62 4.37
C LYS A 40 -18.74 -4.66 5.36
N PRO A 41 -18.06 -3.53 5.61
CA PRO A 41 -16.87 -3.50 6.45
C PRO A 41 -17.06 -4.11 7.85
N ASP A 42 -18.18 -3.81 8.52
CA ASP A 42 -18.52 -4.34 9.84
C ASP A 42 -18.63 -5.87 9.85
N LYS A 43 -19.22 -6.43 8.78
CA LYS A 43 -19.38 -7.88 8.63
C LYS A 43 -18.07 -8.58 8.27
N ALA A 44 -17.26 -7.93 7.44
CA ALA A 44 -15.93 -8.42 7.11
C ALA A 44 -15.04 -8.50 8.36
N GLN A 45 -15.12 -7.49 9.23
CA GLN A 45 -14.41 -7.48 10.51
C GLN A 45 -14.88 -8.63 11.42
N ALA A 46 -16.19 -8.78 11.63
CA ALA A 46 -16.72 -9.85 12.48
C ALA A 46 -16.29 -11.26 12.01
N LEU A 47 -16.29 -11.49 10.69
CA LEU A 47 -15.83 -12.76 10.12
C LEU A 47 -14.31 -12.94 10.26
N ALA A 48 -13.54 -11.87 10.10
CA ALA A 48 -12.08 -11.91 10.24
C ALA A 48 -11.69 -12.25 11.68
N ASP A 49 -12.35 -11.63 12.66
CA ASP A 49 -12.18 -11.90 14.09
C ASP A 49 -12.53 -13.37 14.41
N HIS A 50 -13.64 -13.88 13.85
CA HIS A 50 -14.04 -15.27 14.03
C HIS A 50 -13.03 -16.26 13.45
N PHE A 51 -12.48 -15.99 12.27
CA PHE A 51 -11.46 -16.85 11.65
C PHE A 51 -10.06 -16.64 12.20
N GLY A 52 -9.84 -15.60 13.03
CA GLY A 52 -8.52 -15.29 13.59
C GLY A 52 -7.53 -14.77 12.54
N VAL A 53 -8.03 -14.14 11.48
CA VAL A 53 -7.24 -13.62 10.35
C VAL A 53 -7.47 -12.12 10.17
N SER A 54 -6.66 -11.47 9.36
CA SER A 54 -6.88 -10.07 8.95
C SER A 54 -8.06 -9.97 7.98
N VAL A 55 -8.77 -8.84 8.01
CA VAL A 55 -9.80 -8.52 7.00
C VAL A 55 -9.20 -8.55 5.59
N GLY A 56 -7.96 -8.10 5.46
CA GLY A 56 -7.20 -8.18 4.22
C GLY A 56 -7.11 -9.62 3.72
N TYR A 57 -6.65 -10.56 4.54
CA TYR A 57 -6.55 -11.97 4.17
C TYR A 57 -7.92 -12.57 3.82
N LEU A 58 -8.94 -12.31 4.64
CA LEU A 58 -10.30 -12.81 4.43
C LEU A 58 -10.87 -12.42 3.06
N LEU A 59 -10.66 -11.16 2.66
CA LEU A 59 -11.18 -10.62 1.40
C LEU A 59 -10.33 -10.99 0.17
N GLY A 60 -9.25 -11.75 0.35
CA GLY A 60 -8.31 -12.02 -0.75
C GLY A 60 -7.41 -10.83 -1.05
N TYR A 61 -7.25 -9.94 -0.06
CA TYR A 61 -6.43 -8.76 -0.15
C TYR A 61 -5.03 -8.88 0.44
N SER A 62 -4.72 -9.90 1.23
CA SER A 62 -3.37 -10.11 1.78
C SER A 62 -3.03 -11.58 1.67
N GLU A 63 -1.76 -11.93 1.45
CA GLU A 63 -1.31 -13.33 1.59
C GLU A 63 -0.96 -13.66 3.06
N TYR A 64 -0.91 -12.65 3.94
CA TYR A 64 -0.60 -12.81 5.35
C TYR A 64 -1.87 -13.00 6.17
N GLU A 65 -1.97 -14.14 6.85
CA GLU A 65 -3.11 -14.45 7.71
C GLU A 65 -3.29 -13.42 8.81
N LYS A 66 -2.21 -12.89 9.40
CA LYS A 66 -2.28 -11.92 10.50
C LYS A 66 -1.55 -10.62 10.16
N THR A 67 -2.04 -9.52 10.72
CA THR A 67 -1.40 -8.18 10.59
C THR A 67 -0.02 -8.14 11.27
N THR A 68 0.22 -8.97 12.29
CA THR A 68 1.54 -9.14 12.92
C THR A 68 2.61 -9.69 11.98
N ASP A 69 2.22 -10.48 10.96
CA ASP A 69 3.19 -11.02 10.01
C ASP A 69 3.77 -9.89 9.12
N ILE A 70 2.96 -8.87 8.83
CA ILE A 70 3.38 -7.63 8.16
C ILE A 70 4.28 -6.81 9.08
N LYS A 71 3.94 -6.70 10.37
CA LYS A 71 4.81 -6.02 11.35
C LYS A 71 6.20 -6.64 11.35
N ASN A 72 6.31 -7.96 11.37
CA ASN A 72 7.62 -8.62 11.36
C ASN A 72 8.45 -8.33 10.09
N LEU A 73 7.82 -8.19 8.92
CA LEU A 73 8.48 -7.73 7.68
C LEU A 73 9.00 -6.29 7.74
N VAL A 74 8.33 -5.43 8.52
CA VAL A 74 8.67 -4.00 8.66
C VAL A 74 9.70 -3.77 9.78
N TYR A 75 9.64 -4.56 10.86
CA TYR A 75 10.52 -4.42 12.03
C TYR A 75 11.89 -5.10 11.87
N ASP A 76 12.11 -5.94 10.86
CA ASP A 76 13.42 -6.52 10.52
C ASP A 76 14.26 -5.60 9.60
N THR A 77 13.80 -4.35 9.41
CA THR A 77 14.57 -3.31 8.70
C THR A 77 15.56 -2.63 9.67
N PRO A 78 16.70 -2.11 9.18
CA PRO A 78 17.75 -1.52 10.04
C PRO A 78 17.34 -0.31 10.88
N TYR A 79 16.10 0.19 10.72
CA TYR A 79 15.61 1.46 11.25
C TYR A 79 14.53 1.30 12.35
N GLY A 80 14.49 0.14 13.00
CA GLY A 80 13.49 -0.25 14.00
C GLY A 80 13.26 0.79 15.10
N GLY A 81 12.09 1.43 15.07
CA GLY A 81 11.64 2.41 16.06
C GLY A 81 10.73 3.47 15.44
N ALA A 82 11.33 4.47 14.77
CA ALA A 82 10.60 5.57 14.14
C ALA A 82 10.02 5.18 12.77
N ALA A 83 10.74 4.36 12.00
CA ALA A 83 10.29 3.93 10.67
C ALA A 83 9.02 3.07 10.73
N GLY A 84 8.89 2.23 11.77
CA GLY A 84 7.70 1.37 11.96
C GLY A 84 6.40 2.16 12.13
N ILE A 85 6.45 3.31 12.82
CA ILE A 85 5.28 4.18 13.03
C ILE A 85 4.82 4.77 11.69
N VAL A 86 5.76 5.28 10.90
CA VAL A 86 5.50 5.86 9.57
C VAL A 86 4.94 4.80 8.62
N TYR A 87 5.50 3.59 8.63
CA TYR A 87 4.99 2.50 7.82
C TYR A 87 3.58 2.05 8.22
N ASP A 88 3.26 2.02 9.52
CA ASP A 88 1.89 1.75 9.99
C ASP A 88 0.90 2.83 9.47
N GLU A 89 1.30 4.10 9.44
CA GLU A 89 0.45 5.17 8.89
C GLU A 89 0.29 5.08 7.36
N ILE A 90 1.39 4.80 6.65
CA ILE A 90 1.34 4.58 5.20
C ILE A 90 0.45 3.38 4.88
N ALA A 91 0.61 2.26 5.58
CA ALA A 91 -0.22 1.06 5.38
C ALA A 91 -1.71 1.34 5.61
N LYS A 92 -2.07 2.18 6.59
CA LYS A 92 -3.46 2.64 6.78
C LYS A 92 -3.97 3.46 5.59
N LYS A 93 -3.12 4.25 4.95
CA LYS A 93 -3.49 5.16 3.84
C LYS A 93 -3.58 4.44 2.49
N ILE A 94 -2.57 3.64 2.14
CA ILE A 94 -2.48 2.98 0.82
C ILE A 94 -2.99 1.53 0.84
N GLY A 95 -3.16 0.94 2.02
CA GLY A 95 -3.56 -0.45 2.19
C GLY A 95 -2.39 -1.43 2.03
N GLU A 96 -2.46 -2.54 2.77
CA GLU A 96 -1.38 -3.52 2.91
C GLU A 96 -0.90 -4.14 1.57
N LYS A 97 -1.78 -4.31 0.57
CA LYS A 97 -1.36 -4.76 -0.79
C LYS A 97 -0.35 -3.84 -1.43
N ARG A 98 -0.66 -2.55 -1.37
CA ARG A 98 0.14 -1.51 -1.99
C ARG A 98 1.40 -1.30 -1.18
N MET A 99 1.35 -1.53 0.13
CA MET A 99 2.49 -1.48 1.03
C MET A 99 3.65 -2.37 0.59
N LYS A 100 3.39 -3.61 0.14
CA LYS A 100 4.47 -4.48 -0.35
C LYS A 100 5.21 -3.87 -1.54
N ARG A 101 4.46 -3.46 -2.57
CA ARG A 101 5.02 -2.81 -3.76
C ARG A 101 5.75 -1.51 -3.42
N PHE A 102 5.17 -0.75 -2.49
CA PHE A 102 5.76 0.47 -1.97
C PHE A 102 7.11 0.19 -1.29
N LEU A 103 7.20 -0.82 -0.41
CA LEU A 103 8.44 -1.22 0.24
C LEU A 103 9.47 -1.71 -0.79
N GLU A 104 9.08 -2.55 -1.74
CA GLU A 104 9.96 -3.02 -2.82
C GLU A 104 10.57 -1.87 -3.65
N ASN A 105 9.79 -0.81 -3.89
CA ASN A 105 10.22 0.34 -4.66
C ASN A 105 10.94 1.42 -3.82
N THR A 106 10.65 1.51 -2.52
CA THR A 106 11.15 2.58 -1.63
C THR A 106 12.39 2.15 -0.83
N LEU A 107 12.54 0.85 -0.54
CA LEU A 107 13.71 0.34 0.22
C LEU A 107 15.03 0.55 -0.53
N SER A 108 14.99 0.76 -1.84
CA SER A 108 16.16 1.07 -2.68
C SER A 108 16.45 2.57 -2.84
N ASN A 109 15.60 3.47 -2.31
CA ASN A 109 15.72 4.91 -2.52
C ASN A 109 15.88 5.69 -1.21
N GLU A 110 17.13 6.02 -0.85
CA GLU A 110 17.49 6.76 0.37
C GLU A 110 16.87 8.17 0.44
N PHE A 111 16.60 8.81 -0.71
CA PHE A 111 15.97 10.14 -0.75
C PHE A 111 14.50 10.10 -0.32
N ILE A 112 13.77 9.07 -0.77
CA ILE A 112 12.36 8.89 -0.38
C ILE A 112 12.27 8.53 1.10
N GLN A 113 13.22 7.73 1.59
CA GLN A 113 13.33 7.46 3.02
C GLN A 113 13.53 8.79 3.77
N PHE A 114 14.56 9.58 3.46
CA PHE A 114 14.83 10.84 4.16
C PHE A 114 13.66 11.85 4.13
N SER A 115 12.99 11.99 2.98
CA SER A 115 11.85 12.92 2.81
C SER A 115 10.56 12.48 3.53
N MET A 116 10.41 11.19 3.84
CA MET A 116 9.28 10.64 4.60
C MET A 116 9.49 10.67 6.12
N PHE A 117 10.70 10.92 6.59
CA PHE A 117 11.07 10.86 8.02
C PHE A 117 11.38 12.23 8.64
N ASP A 118 11.01 13.35 7.99
CA ASP A 118 11.22 14.67 8.61
C ASP A 118 10.38 14.81 9.89
N ASN A 119 11.02 15.28 10.95
CA ASN A 119 10.74 14.95 12.36
C ASN A 119 9.39 15.42 12.93
N ASP A 120 8.59 16.17 12.16
CA ASP A 120 7.36 16.78 12.64
C ASP A 120 6.08 15.99 12.29
N ASN A 121 6.18 14.80 11.69
CA ASN A 121 5.04 13.94 11.26
C ASN A 121 4.01 14.62 10.33
N ASN A 122 4.21 15.89 9.96
CA ASN A 122 3.20 16.72 9.30
C ASN A 122 3.21 16.57 7.76
N LEU A 123 4.33 16.10 7.20
CA LEU A 123 4.50 15.93 5.75
C LEU A 123 3.60 14.83 5.17
N MET A 124 3.30 13.76 5.91
CA MET A 124 2.40 12.66 5.47
C MET A 124 0.97 13.11 5.13
N HIS A 125 0.55 14.28 5.61
CA HIS A 125 -0.76 14.88 5.36
C HIS A 125 -0.78 15.89 4.21
N THR A 126 0.36 16.11 3.55
CA THR A 126 0.46 17.00 2.39
C THR A 126 0.12 16.27 1.09
N LYS A 127 -0.30 17.02 0.05
CA LYS A 127 -0.59 16.44 -1.27
C LYS A 127 0.69 15.99 -1.97
N GLU A 128 1.79 16.65 -1.66
CA GLU A 128 3.13 16.39 -2.16
C GLU A 128 3.63 15.01 -1.69
N ALA A 129 3.53 14.72 -0.40
CA ALA A 129 3.87 13.39 0.13
C ALA A 129 2.94 12.30 -0.40
N GLU A 130 1.64 12.59 -0.53
CA GLU A 130 0.69 11.64 -1.13
C GLU A 130 1.02 11.34 -2.59
N MET A 131 1.46 12.34 -3.35
CA MET A 131 1.90 12.15 -4.73
C MET A 131 3.14 11.23 -4.79
N ILE A 132 4.13 11.41 -3.90
CA ILE A 132 5.30 10.53 -3.83
C ILE A 132 4.88 9.09 -3.50
N LEU A 133 4.00 8.91 -2.50
CA LEU A 133 3.47 7.58 -2.14
C LEU A 133 2.77 6.91 -3.31
N LEU A 134 1.92 7.64 -4.03
CA LEU A 134 1.18 7.11 -5.18
C LEU A 134 2.11 6.84 -6.37
N PHE A 135 3.09 7.69 -6.60
CA PHE A 135 4.09 7.52 -7.66
C PHE A 135 4.93 6.25 -7.43
N GLU A 136 5.33 5.99 -6.19
CA GLU A 136 6.07 4.78 -5.84
C GLU A 136 5.27 3.49 -6.00
N LEU A 137 3.95 3.57 -6.19
CA LEU A 137 3.12 2.41 -6.48
C LEU A 137 3.00 2.09 -7.96
N LEU A 138 3.52 2.94 -8.84
CA LEU A 138 3.44 2.78 -10.30
C LEU A 138 4.55 1.84 -10.80
N ASP A 139 4.37 1.26 -11.99
CA ASP A 139 5.46 0.59 -12.69
C ASP A 139 6.33 1.60 -13.44
N ASN A 140 7.48 1.16 -13.95
CA ASN A 140 8.43 2.07 -14.60
C ASN A 140 7.84 2.80 -15.82
N SER A 141 6.95 2.14 -16.58
CA SER A 141 6.27 2.77 -17.72
C SER A 141 5.33 3.88 -17.27
N ASP A 142 4.50 3.62 -16.26
CA ASP A 142 3.55 4.59 -15.72
C ASP A 142 4.28 5.72 -14.99
N LYS A 143 5.37 5.42 -14.27
CA LYS A 143 6.26 6.42 -13.66
C LYS A 143 6.81 7.37 -14.73
N GLN A 144 7.28 6.84 -15.85
CA GLN A 144 7.80 7.65 -16.96
C GLN A 144 6.70 8.54 -17.55
N LEU A 145 5.50 8.01 -17.76
CA LEU A 145 4.38 8.78 -18.29
C LEU A 145 3.98 9.95 -17.37
N VAL A 146 3.94 9.70 -16.05
CA VAL A 146 3.67 10.75 -15.05
C VAL A 146 4.79 11.78 -15.03
N PHE A 147 6.05 11.36 -15.10
CA PHE A 147 7.19 12.27 -15.17
C PHE A 147 7.13 13.18 -16.41
N ASP A 148 6.86 12.60 -17.58
CA ASP A 148 6.76 13.36 -18.84
C ASP A 148 5.63 14.39 -18.78
N LEU A 149 4.49 14.03 -18.17
CA LEU A 149 3.37 14.95 -17.94
C LEU A 149 3.76 16.10 -17.01
N ILE A 150 4.37 15.81 -15.86
CA ILE A 150 4.80 16.83 -14.90
C ILE A 150 5.82 17.76 -15.54
N LYS A 151 6.80 17.22 -16.28
CA LYS A 151 7.80 17.99 -17.02
C LYS A 151 7.14 18.92 -18.03
N SER A 152 6.24 18.39 -18.86
CA SER A 152 5.52 19.19 -19.86
C SER A 152 4.70 20.33 -19.24
N LEU A 153 4.03 20.08 -18.12
CA LEU A 153 3.27 21.11 -17.39
C LEU A 153 4.19 22.15 -16.76
N SER A 154 5.32 21.73 -16.19
CA SER A 154 6.33 22.62 -15.62
C SER A 154 6.92 23.54 -16.68
N ASP A 155 7.38 22.98 -17.80
CA ASP A 155 7.99 23.75 -18.90
C ASP A 155 7.03 24.82 -19.45
N LYS A 156 5.72 24.54 -19.45
CA LYS A 156 4.69 25.50 -19.84
C LYS A 156 4.58 26.70 -18.88
N ILE A 157 4.79 26.49 -17.59
CA ILE A 157 4.66 27.52 -16.55
C ILE A 157 5.92 28.37 -16.45
N VAL A 158 7.08 27.72 -16.54
CA VAL A 158 8.38 28.29 -16.20
C VAL A 158 8.89 29.29 -17.27
N GLY A 159 8.29 29.32 -18.47
CA GLY A 159 8.54 30.35 -19.49
C GLY A 159 9.97 30.32 -20.06
N GLU A 160 10.39 31.40 -20.74
CA GLU A 160 11.74 31.48 -21.35
C GLU A 160 12.89 31.63 -20.34
N ASP A 161 12.60 32.06 -19.11
CA ASP A 161 13.59 32.46 -18.09
C ASP A 161 14.44 31.29 -17.56
N PHE A 162 14.06 30.03 -17.85
CA PHE A 162 14.78 28.84 -17.42
C PHE A 162 15.31 27.97 -18.57
N LYS A 163 15.36 28.49 -19.81
CA LYS A 163 15.90 27.80 -21.01
C LYS A 163 17.34 27.24 -20.86
N GLY A 164 18.05 27.53 -19.76
CA GLY A 164 19.39 26.99 -19.45
C GLY A 164 19.45 25.87 -18.39
N TYR A 165 18.37 25.63 -17.64
CA TYR A 165 18.31 24.62 -16.57
C TYR A 165 17.56 23.38 -17.08
N SER A 166 18.23 22.59 -17.92
CA SER A 166 17.68 21.31 -18.37
C SER A 166 17.77 20.27 -17.24
N LEU A 167 16.64 19.65 -16.92
CA LEU A 167 16.56 18.47 -16.04
C LEU A 167 17.32 17.27 -16.63
N ASP A 168 17.57 17.27 -17.93
CA ASP A 168 18.32 16.22 -18.63
C ASP A 168 19.81 16.22 -18.23
N LYS A 169 20.29 17.27 -17.55
CA LYS A 169 21.65 17.33 -16.97
C LYS A 169 21.77 16.66 -15.60
N TRP A 170 20.67 16.23 -14.99
CA TRP A 170 20.69 15.60 -13.67
C TRP A 170 21.24 14.16 -13.71
N SER A 171 21.05 13.44 -14.82
CA SER A 171 21.62 12.11 -15.06
C SER A 171 23.15 12.11 -15.11
N GLU A 172 23.77 13.21 -15.56
CA GLU A 172 25.24 13.35 -15.60
C GLU A 172 25.89 13.51 -14.21
N VAL A 173 25.10 13.81 -13.18
CA VAL A 173 25.60 14.03 -11.80
C VAL A 173 25.70 12.70 -11.02
N GLU A 174 24.88 11.69 -11.33
CA GLU A 174 24.93 10.38 -10.68
C GLU A 174 26.17 9.57 -11.07
N ASP A 175 26.61 9.62 -12.32
CA ASP A 175 27.80 8.90 -12.80
C ASP A 175 29.10 9.33 -12.11
N LYS A 176 29.18 10.57 -11.60
CA LYS A 176 30.37 11.07 -10.91
C LYS A 176 30.50 10.61 -9.46
N LYS A 177 29.44 10.05 -8.85
CA LYS A 177 29.48 9.55 -7.46
C LYS A 177 29.95 8.10 -7.35
N ASN A 178 29.92 7.32 -8.43
CA ASN A 178 30.35 5.91 -8.43
C ASN A 178 31.85 5.70 -8.70
N HIS A 179 32.67 6.76 -8.70
CA HIS A 179 34.10 6.71 -9.05
C HIS A 179 35.05 7.30 -8.00
N HIS A 180 34.64 7.42 -6.73
CA HIS A 180 35.54 7.78 -5.62
C HIS A 180 35.44 6.78 -4.47
#